data_AF-A0A379UW21-F1
#
_entry.id   AF-A0A379UW21-F1
#
_cell.length_a   1.000
_cell.length_b   1.000
_cell.length_c   1.000
_cell.angle_alpha   90.00
_cell.angle_beta   90.00
_cell.angle_gamma   90.00
#
_symmetry.space_group_name_H-M   'P 1'
#
loop_
_entity.id
_entity.type
_entity.pdbx_description
1 polymer ?
#
loop_
_entity_poly.entity_id
_entity_poly.type
_entity_poly.pdbx_seq_one_letter_code
_entity_poly.pdbx_strand_id
1 'polypeptide(L)'
;MTSEIPLARAFYFDSIHSTAWIKDGVLHTDDTLVDGLEADIAMKGSVDLVRRRLDMEAVVAPEISATVGVAAAFAVNPIVGAAVFAASKVLGPLWSKVSILRYRITGPVDAPQINEVLRQPRKESQQ
;
A
#
# COMPACT_ATOMS: atom_id res chain seq x y z
N MET A 1 -10.66 -35.13 1.86
CA MET A 1 -10.91 -33.69 1.63
C MET A 1 -9.94 -32.91 2.49
N THR A 2 -8.77 -32.57 1.96
CA THR A 2 -7.83 -31.64 2.59
C THR A 2 -8.30 -30.24 2.22
N SER A 3 -8.75 -29.48 3.22
CA SER A 3 -9.09 -28.08 3.04
C SER A 3 -7.80 -27.34 2.72
N GLU A 4 -7.65 -26.86 1.49
CA GLU A 4 -6.59 -25.91 1.16
C GLU A 4 -6.86 -24.64 1.97
N ILE A 5 -5.98 -24.34 2.92
CA ILE A 5 -5.96 -23.03 3.57
C ILE A 5 -5.64 -22.05 2.44
N PRO A 6 -6.49 -21.05 2.15
CA PRO A 6 -6.15 -20.05 1.15
C PRO A 6 -4.86 -19.38 1.64
N LEU A 7 -3.77 -19.60 0.90
CA LEU A 7 -2.50 -18.95 1.16
C LEU A 7 -2.80 -17.45 1.22
N ALA A 8 -2.59 -16.84 2.39
CA ALA A 8 -2.48 -15.39 2.45
C ALA A 8 -1.53 -14.99 1.32
N ARG A 9 -1.99 -14.12 0.40
CA ARG A 9 -1.12 -13.67 -0.69
C ARG A 9 0.06 -12.98 -0.04
N ALA A 10 1.24 -13.56 -0.20
CA ALA A 10 2.47 -12.96 0.27
C ALA A 10 2.65 -11.62 -0.45
N PHE A 11 3.06 -10.60 0.30
CA PHE A 11 3.47 -9.32 -0.24
C PHE A 11 4.98 -9.39 -0.47
N TYR A 12 5.42 -9.19 -1.72
CA TYR A 12 6.82 -9.29 -2.06
C TYR A 12 7.48 -7.92 -1.91
N PHE A 13 8.61 -7.89 -1.20
CA PHE A 13 9.34 -6.66 -0.94
C PHE A 13 10.83 -6.86 -1.18
N ASP A 14 11.45 -5.78 -1.61
CA ASP A 14 12.89 -5.71 -1.85
C ASP A 14 13.63 -5.22 -0.61
N SER A 15 13.07 -4.24 0.11
CA SER A 15 13.70 -3.71 1.32
C SER A 15 12.70 -3.15 2.35
N ILE A 16 13.18 -3.07 3.60
CA ILE A 16 12.50 -2.37 4.70
C ILE A 16 13.51 -1.45 5.36
N HIS A 17 13.19 -0.16 5.45
CA HIS A 17 13.96 0.87 6.11
C HIS A 17 13.14 1.46 7.25
N SER A 18 13.70 1.56 8.45
CA SER A 18 12.98 2.06 9.62
C SER A 18 13.94 2.50 10.71
N THR A 19 13.68 3.67 11.30
CA THR A 19 14.22 4.04 12.60
C THR A 19 13.17 3.71 13.66
N ALA A 20 13.54 2.91 14.65
CA ALA A 20 12.66 2.56 15.75
C ALA A 20 13.39 2.63 17.09
N TRP A 21 12.66 3.04 18.13
CA TRP A 21 13.14 3.02 19.50
C TRP A 21 12.08 2.44 20.43
N ILE A 22 12.53 1.86 21.54
CA ILE A 22 11.65 1.31 22.56
C ILE A 22 11.75 2.17 23.80
N LYS A 23 10.60 2.56 24.33
CA LYS A 23 10.50 3.25 25.62
C LYS A 23 9.33 2.67 26.41
N ASP A 24 9.57 2.31 27.67
CA ASP A 24 8.54 1.81 28.60
C ASP A 24 7.71 0.65 28.03
N GLY A 25 8.34 -0.24 27.24
CA GLY A 25 7.69 -1.37 26.60
C GLY A 25 6.90 -1.04 25.33
N VAL A 26 6.96 0.20 24.85
CA VAL A 26 6.33 0.64 23.60
C VAL A 26 7.41 0.91 22.54
N LEU A 27 7.31 0.22 21.41
CA LEU A 27 8.12 0.48 20.22
C LEU A 27 7.48 1.62 19.43
N HIS A 28 8.29 2.58 18.98
CA HIS A 28 7.87 3.71 18.16
C HIS A 28 8.66 3.75 16.86
N THR A 29 8.04 4.24 15.79
CA THR A 29 8.68 4.54 14.52
C THR A 29 7.92 5.65 13.80
N ASP A 30 8.65 6.50 13.07
CA ASP A 30 8.07 7.63 12.32
C ASP A 30 8.39 7.58 10.81
N ASP A 31 9.30 6.71 10.40
CA ASP A 31 9.94 6.69 9.09
C ASP A 31 10.07 5.28 8.52
N THR A 32 9.16 4.36 8.88
CA THR A 32 9.17 3.03 8.30
C THR A 32 8.75 3.10 6.83
N LEU A 33 9.58 2.59 5.95
CA LEU A 33 9.36 2.44 4.52
C LEU A 33 9.58 0.99 4.13
N VAL A 34 8.65 0.45 3.35
CA VAL A 34 8.74 -0.86 2.72
C VAL A 34 8.68 -0.64 1.22
N ASP A 35 9.75 -1.05 0.53
CA ASP A 35 9.87 -1.01 -0.92
C ASP A 35 9.37 -2.35 -1.47
N GLY A 36 8.23 -2.33 -2.13
CA GLY A 36 7.46 -3.52 -2.50
C GLY A 36 7.21 -3.65 -3.99
N LEU A 37 7.22 -4.88 -4.50
CA LEU A 37 6.96 -5.15 -5.91
C LEU A 37 5.55 -4.73 -6.31
N GLU A 38 4.57 -4.92 -5.43
CA GLU A 38 3.17 -4.54 -5.70
C GLU A 38 2.79 -3.14 -5.21
N ALA A 39 3.56 -2.58 -4.26
CA ALA A 39 3.29 -1.26 -3.68
C ALA A 39 4.46 -0.76 -2.82
N ASP A 40 4.61 0.55 -2.76
CA ASP A 40 5.39 1.18 -1.68
C ASP A 40 4.51 1.41 -0.45
N ILE A 41 5.05 1.12 0.74
CA ILE A 41 4.33 1.33 2.01
C ILE A 41 5.16 2.21 2.94
N ALA A 42 4.59 3.34 3.36
CA ALA A 42 5.12 4.14 4.45
C ALA A 42 4.28 3.95 5.72
N MET A 43 4.93 3.71 6.85
CA MET A 43 4.27 3.48 8.14
C MET A 43 4.88 4.32 9.26
N LYS A 44 4.04 4.71 10.20
CA LYS A 44 4.44 5.34 11.45
C LYS A 44 3.48 4.97 12.57
N GLY A 45 3.92 5.12 13.81
CA GLY A 45 3.08 4.90 14.99
C GLY A 45 3.80 4.14 16.07
N SER A 46 3.05 3.28 16.76
CA SER A 46 3.56 2.57 17.93
C SER A 46 2.99 1.17 18.10
N VAL A 47 3.78 0.35 18.81
CA VAL A 47 3.41 -1.00 19.23
C VAL A 47 3.68 -1.14 20.72
N ASP A 48 2.63 -1.28 21.53
CA ASP A 48 2.76 -1.69 22.93
C ASP A 48 3.11 -3.18 22.95
N LEU A 49 4.37 -3.49 23.23
CA LEU A 49 4.90 -4.85 23.22
C LEU A 49 4.41 -5.67 24.41
N VAL A 50 4.07 -5.01 25.53
CA VAL A 50 3.61 -5.65 26.76
C VAL A 50 2.15 -6.08 26.59
N ARG A 51 1.30 -5.16 26.11
CA ARG A 51 -0.13 -5.43 25.85
C ARG A 51 -0.37 -6.07 24.48
N ARG A 52 0.68 -6.18 23.65
CA ARG A 52 0.62 -6.66 22.27
C ARG A 52 -0.43 -5.91 21.45
N ARG A 53 -0.36 -4.58 21.46
CA ARG A 53 -1.32 -3.71 20.75
C ARG A 53 -0.63 -2.77 19.78
N LEU A 54 -1.28 -2.57 18.64
CA LEU A 54 -0.87 -1.69 17.55
C LEU A 54 -1.67 -0.39 17.60
N ASP A 55 -1.02 0.72 17.26
CA ASP A 55 -1.64 1.96 16.76
C ASP A 55 -0.70 2.55 15.72
N MET A 56 -0.95 2.21 14.45
CA MET A 56 -0.12 2.54 13.30
C MET A 56 -0.96 3.24 12.23
N GLU A 57 -0.33 4.16 11.52
CA GLU A 57 -0.83 4.71 10.27
C GLU A 57 0.02 4.15 9.13
N ALA A 58 -0.62 3.69 8.06
CA ALA A 58 0.04 3.21 6.87
C ALA A 58 -0.46 3.99 5.65
N VAL A 59 0.46 4.31 4.75
CA VAL A 59 0.23 4.95 3.48
C VAL A 59 0.72 3.99 2.42
N VAL A 60 -0.19 3.49 1.58
CA VAL A 60 0.11 2.50 0.55
C VAL A 60 -0.02 3.17 -0.81
N ALA A 61 1.04 3.12 -1.60
CA ALA A 61 1.08 3.58 -2.98
C ALA A 61 1.23 2.36 -3.91
N PRO A 62 0.14 1.86 -4.50
CA PRO A 62 0.20 0.68 -5.37
C PRO A 62 1.02 0.92 -6.63
N GLU A 63 1.82 -0.06 -7.02
CA GLU A 63 2.46 -0.07 -8.33
C GLU A 63 1.45 -0.47 -9.41
N ILE A 64 1.17 0.43 -10.35
CA ILE A 64 0.36 0.13 -11.55
C ILE A 64 1.27 0.09 -12.76
N SER A 65 1.58 -1.12 -13.24
CA SER A 65 2.41 -1.30 -14.42
C SER A 65 1.60 -1.24 -15.72
N ALA A 66 1.67 -0.08 -16.40
CA ALA A 66 1.10 0.08 -17.74
C ALA A 66 1.76 -0.85 -18.78
N THR A 67 3.02 -1.22 -18.58
CA THR A 67 3.78 -2.07 -19.54
C THR A 67 3.28 -3.50 -19.52
N VAL A 68 2.98 -4.06 -18.34
CA VAL A 68 2.40 -5.41 -18.21
C VAL A 68 1.03 -5.48 -18.90
N GLY A 69 0.16 -4.48 -18.68
CA GLY A 69 -1.15 -4.42 -19.33
C GLY A 69 -1.06 -4.31 -20.85
N VAL A 70 -0.15 -3.48 -21.38
CA VAL A 70 0.11 -3.38 -22.82
C VAL A 70 0.62 -4.72 -23.38
N ALA A 71 1.60 -5.35 -22.73
CA ALA A 71 2.16 -6.62 -23.19
C ALA A 71 1.11 -7.74 -23.24
N ALA A 72 0.24 -7.83 -22.22
CA ALA A 72 -0.87 -8.77 -22.22
C ALA A 72 -1.83 -8.52 -23.39
N ALA A 73 -2.16 -7.26 -23.68
CA ALA A 73 -3.00 -6.91 -24.83
C ALA A 73 -2.35 -7.31 -26.17
N PHE A 74 -1.04 -7.08 -26.32
CA PHE A 74 -0.28 -7.52 -27.51
C PHE A 74 -0.25 -9.04 -27.66
N ALA A 75 -0.11 -9.78 -26.56
CA ALA A 75 -0.13 -11.24 -26.57
C ALA A 75 -1.48 -11.81 -27.06
N VAL A 76 -2.58 -11.09 -26.77
CA VAL A 76 -3.92 -11.43 -27.29
C VAL A 76 -4.03 -11.04 -28.76
N ASN A 77 -3.73 -9.78 -29.09
CA ASN A 77 -3.80 -9.27 -30.46
C ASN A 77 -2.91 -8.03 -30.66
N PRO A 78 -2.05 -8.00 -31.70
CA PRO A 78 -1.15 -6.87 -31.93
C PRO A 78 -1.84 -5.52 -32.16
N ILE A 79 -2.99 -5.49 -32.84
CA ILE A 79 -3.74 -4.25 -33.11
C ILE A 79 -4.33 -3.70 -31.81
N VAL A 80 -4.90 -4.58 -30.98
CA VAL A 80 -5.42 -4.21 -29.66
C VAL A 80 -4.28 -3.69 -28.77
N GLY A 81 -3.14 -4.38 -28.75
CA GLY A 81 -1.94 -3.95 -28.04
C GLY A 81 -1.49 -2.55 -28.45
N ALA A 82 -1.45 -2.27 -29.76
CA ALA A 82 -1.08 -0.95 -30.28
C ALA A 82 -2.06 0.15 -29.83
N ALA A 83 -3.37 -0.14 -29.83
CA ALA A 83 -4.38 0.80 -29.35
C ALA A 83 -4.24 1.07 -27.84
N VAL A 84 -4.05 0.02 -27.02
CA VAL A 84 -3.82 0.15 -25.57
C VAL A 84 -2.53 0.90 -25.28
N PHE A 85 -1.46 0.66 -26.04
CA PHE A 85 -0.20 1.41 -25.92
C PHE A 85 -0.38 2.89 -26.22
N ALA A 86 -1.09 3.23 -27.30
CA ALA A 86 -1.37 4.63 -27.62
C ALA A 86 -2.21 5.29 -26.52
N ALA A 87 -3.25 4.61 -26.02
CA ALA A 87 -4.07 5.10 -24.93
C ALA A 87 -3.26 5.29 -23.63
N SER A 88 -2.37 4.34 -23.28
CA SER A 88 -1.55 4.44 -22.07
C SER A 88 -0.56 5.62 -22.14
N LYS A 89 -0.04 5.96 -23.32
CA LYS A 89 0.78 7.17 -23.53
C LYS A 89 0.01 8.45 -23.30
N VAL A 90 -1.24 8.53 -23.78
CA VAL A 90 -2.11 9.70 -23.60
C VAL A 90 -2.54 9.84 -22.14
N LEU A 91 -2.86 8.74 -21.47
CA LEU A 91 -3.31 8.73 -20.07
C LEU A 91 -2.15 8.79 -19.06
N GLY A 92 -0.90 8.56 -19.49
CA GLY A 92 0.33 8.60 -18.68
C GLY A 92 0.37 9.71 -17.62
N PRO A 93 0.17 10.98 -18.00
CA PRO A 93 0.19 12.12 -17.07
C PRO A 93 -0.95 12.15 -16.03
N LEU A 94 -2.03 11.39 -16.24
CA LEU A 94 -3.13 11.28 -15.29
C LEU A 94 -2.85 10.23 -14.21
N TRP A 95 -2.09 9.18 -14.56
CA TRP A 95 -1.72 8.10 -13.64
C TRP A 95 -0.79 8.55 -12.50
N SER A 96 0.03 9.59 -12.71
CA SER A 96 0.93 10.13 -11.68
C SER A 96 0.21 10.76 -10.47
N LYS A 97 -1.11 10.89 -10.54
CA LYS A 97 -1.95 11.42 -9.45
C LYS A 97 -2.69 10.33 -8.66
N VAL A 98 -2.46 9.06 -8.98
CA VAL A 98 -3.39 7.99 -8.63
C VAL A 98 -3.12 7.40 -7.24
N SER A 99 -4.21 7.36 -6.48
CA SER A 99 -4.57 6.51 -5.35
C SER A 99 -3.44 6.20 -4.35
N ILE A 100 -3.25 7.15 -3.43
CA ILE A 100 -2.63 6.84 -2.15
C ILE A 100 -3.73 6.34 -1.22
N LEU A 101 -3.64 5.09 -0.79
CA LEU A 101 -4.51 4.51 0.22
C LEU A 101 -3.95 4.81 1.60
N ARG A 102 -4.81 5.20 2.54
CA ARG A 102 -4.40 5.47 3.93
C ARG A 102 -5.14 4.53 4.83
N TYR A 103 -4.42 3.88 5.72
CA TYR A 103 -4.97 2.95 6.68
C TYR A 103 -4.59 3.37 8.09
N ARG A 104 -5.53 3.16 9.01
CA ARG A 104 -5.24 3.13 10.44
C ARG A 104 -5.35 1.68 10.92
N ILE A 105 -4.29 1.19 11.51
CA ILE A 105 -4.12 -0.18 11.98
C ILE A 105 -4.06 -0.14 13.51
N THR A 106 -5.08 -0.65 14.17
CA THR A 106 -5.18 -0.62 15.64
C THR A 106 -5.53 -1.99 16.22
N GLY A 107 -5.38 -2.16 17.54
CA GLY A 107 -5.87 -3.36 18.23
C GLY A 107 -4.78 -4.41 18.48
N PRO A 108 -5.16 -5.65 18.86
CA PRO A 108 -4.20 -6.71 19.16
C PRO A 108 -3.29 -7.04 17.96
N VAL A 109 -2.02 -7.36 18.21
CA VAL A 109 -1.05 -7.71 17.15
C VAL A 109 -1.47 -8.96 16.37
N ASP A 110 -2.14 -9.91 17.02
CA ASP A 110 -2.65 -11.15 16.45
C ASP A 110 -3.99 -10.99 15.70
N ALA A 111 -4.71 -9.89 15.95
CA ALA A 111 -5.99 -9.58 15.32
C ALA A 111 -6.15 -8.06 15.11
N PRO A 112 -5.32 -7.45 14.23
CA PRO A 112 -5.38 -6.03 13.98
C PRO A 112 -6.68 -5.64 13.28
N GLN A 113 -7.20 -4.47 13.64
CA GLN A 113 -8.28 -3.80 12.94
C GLN A 113 -7.68 -2.81 11.95
N ILE A 114 -7.99 -3.00 10.66
CA ILE A 114 -7.47 -2.17 9.57
C ILE A 114 -8.64 -1.36 9.01
N ASN A 115 -8.55 -0.03 9.13
CA ASN A 115 -9.59 0.87 8.67
C ASN A 115 -9.02 1.82 7.62
N GLU A 116 -9.63 1.87 6.43
CA GLU A 116 -9.27 2.86 5.42
C GLU A 116 -9.73 4.25 5.86
N VAL A 117 -8.80 5.21 5.85
CA VAL A 117 -9.05 6.60 6.19
C VAL A 117 -9.23 7.38 4.89
N LEU A 118 -10.47 7.47 4.42
CA LEU A 118 -10.80 8.34 3.29
C LEU A 118 -10.45 9.79 3.64
N ARG A 119 -9.81 10.50 2.70
CA ARG A 119 -9.57 11.94 2.85
C ARG A 119 -10.92 12.63 3.07
N GLN A 120 -11.13 13.22 4.24
CA GLN A 120 -12.13 14.28 4.35
C GLN A 120 -11.64 15.43 3.46
N PRO A 121 -12.41 15.89 2.46
CA PRO A 121 -12.05 17.08 1.71
C PRO A 121 -11.90 18.21 2.73
N ARG A 122 -10.75 18.88 2.67
CA ARG A 122 -10.43 20.04 3.51
C ARG A 122 -11.63 21.00 3.45
N LYS A 123 -12.36 21.16 4.55
CA LYS A 123 -13.29 22.28 4.69
C LYS A 123 -12.43 23.53 4.56
N GLU A 124 -12.63 24.28 3.49
CA GLU A 124 -12.14 25.66 3.39
C GLU A 124 -12.67 26.40 4.63
N SER A 125 -11.77 26.70 5.55
CA SER A 125 -12.00 27.73 6.55
C SER A 125 -12.13 29.04 5.80
N GLN A 126 -13.39 29.42 5.53
CA GLN A 126 -13.77 30.76 5.11
C GLN A 126 -13.29 31.74 6.19
N GLN A 127 -12.45 32.68 5.77
CA GLN A 127 -12.07 33.87 6.51
C GLN A 127 -13.08 34.98 6.24
#